data_AF-A0AAV0B088-F1
#
_entry.id   AF-A0AAV0B088-F1
#
_cell.length_a   1.000
_cell.length_b   1.000
_cell.length_c   1.000
_cell.angle_alpha   90.00
_cell.angle_beta   90.00
_cell.angle_gamma   90.00
#
_symmetry.space_group_name_H-M   'P 1'
#
loop_
_entity.id
_entity.type
_entity.pdbx_description
1 polymer ?
#
loop_
_entity_poly.entity_id
_entity_poly.type
_entity_poly.pdbx_seq_one_letter_code
_entity_poly.pdbx_strand_id
1 'polypeptide(L)'
;MAQRVRLSSLLTSISLTGLDKHPKLIATSVDEILGNWNHGNLDRVKIHNIDQLLKLICDIVGTGGDGTTAAIVAAGAGLKVCKHGNQALSSASGFADLLITLGIPLDRLTPQQVLTLVKDPETDFSFLFSQTFYLIFKKLGPIRKLLGFPTIFNRLVLKALGLKHSWVVCGNKGLDEISTSGPTSLWKLNEKDGTVENLELDPVKSFGLRYHPMEQLITKDPKDSLKTLDLLLDHSNDQNFGDDINQIAKLDFVLINASALLVLGSSAKDYKQGIELARESIRSGRAREAIEKFKAKSLTVVSNS
;
A
#
# COMPACT_ATOMS: atom_id res chain seq x y z
N MET A 1 16.87 -26.04 4.07
CA MET A 1 17.53 -25.61 2.82
C MET A 1 16.90 -26.25 1.57
N ALA A 2 16.76 -27.59 1.51
CA ALA A 2 16.20 -28.31 0.35
C ALA A 2 14.81 -27.83 -0.12
N GLN A 3 13.89 -27.53 0.80
CA GLN A 3 12.54 -27.06 0.46
C GLN A 3 12.53 -25.67 -0.22
N ARG A 4 13.43 -24.76 0.18
CA ARG A 4 13.55 -23.43 -0.45
C ARG A 4 14.10 -23.53 -1.88
N VAL A 5 15.06 -24.43 -2.10
CA VAL A 5 15.61 -24.68 -3.44
C VAL A 5 14.54 -25.24 -4.37
N ARG A 6 13.79 -26.26 -3.94
CA ARG A 6 12.68 -26.83 -4.72
C ARG A 6 11.60 -25.80 -5.05
N LEU A 7 11.22 -24.96 -4.08
CA LEU A 7 10.23 -23.92 -4.31
C LEU A 7 10.76 -22.85 -5.28
N SER A 8 12.01 -22.43 -5.12
CA SER A 8 12.63 -21.44 -6.02
C SER A 8 12.73 -21.97 -7.45
N SER A 9 13.19 -23.22 -7.65
CA SER A 9 13.29 -23.84 -8.98
C SER A 9 11.92 -23.99 -9.65
N LEU A 10 10.90 -24.35 -8.88
CA LEU A 10 9.52 -24.44 -9.37
C LEU A 10 9.01 -23.07 -9.83
N LEU A 11 9.15 -22.04 -9.00
CA LEU A 11 8.69 -20.68 -9.32
C LEU A 11 9.42 -20.10 -10.54
N THR A 12 10.73 -20.33 -10.65
CA THR A 12 11.51 -19.97 -11.84
C THR A 12 11.00 -20.69 -13.08
N SER A 13 10.77 -22.01 -13.00
CA SER A 13 10.29 -22.81 -14.13
C SER A 13 8.91 -22.38 -14.61
N ILE A 14 7.98 -22.13 -13.68
CA ILE A 14 6.63 -21.62 -13.99
C ILE A 14 6.71 -20.26 -14.69
N SER A 15 7.61 -19.38 -14.24
CA SER A 15 7.79 -18.04 -14.82
C SER A 15 8.44 -18.10 -16.22
N LEU A 16 9.47 -18.92 -16.40
CA LEU A 16 10.17 -19.08 -17.69
C LEU A 16 9.29 -19.71 -18.77
N THR A 17 8.42 -20.64 -18.38
CA THR A 17 7.48 -21.30 -19.31
C THR A 17 6.25 -20.45 -19.61
N GLY A 18 6.07 -19.32 -18.93
CA GLY A 18 4.87 -18.48 -19.02
C GLY A 18 3.61 -19.15 -18.44
N LEU A 19 3.75 -20.27 -17.73
CA LEU A 19 2.65 -20.97 -17.07
C LEU A 19 2.02 -20.11 -15.98
N ASP A 20 2.77 -19.15 -15.42
CA ASP A 20 2.24 -18.15 -14.49
C ASP A 20 1.09 -17.33 -15.08
N LYS A 21 0.95 -17.26 -16.41
CA LYS A 21 -0.14 -16.57 -17.11
C LYS A 21 -1.33 -17.49 -17.44
N HIS A 22 -1.18 -18.80 -17.28
CA HIS A 22 -2.18 -19.77 -17.72
C HIS A 22 -3.42 -19.78 -16.80
N PRO A 23 -4.63 -19.47 -17.31
CA PRO A 23 -5.82 -19.27 -16.46
C PRO A 23 -6.15 -20.45 -15.55
N LYS A 24 -6.03 -21.70 -16.06
CA LYS A 24 -6.32 -22.89 -15.25
C LYS A 24 -5.35 -23.05 -14.07
N LEU A 25 -4.06 -22.78 -14.27
CA LEU A 25 -3.07 -22.93 -13.21
C LEU A 25 -3.30 -21.90 -12.10
N ILE A 26 -3.61 -20.66 -12.49
CA ILE A 26 -3.96 -19.60 -11.56
C ILE A 26 -5.23 -19.97 -10.78
N ALA A 27 -6.28 -20.42 -11.47
CA ALA A 27 -7.55 -20.80 -10.84
C ALA A 27 -7.37 -21.94 -9.83
N THR A 28 -6.75 -23.06 -10.24
CA THR A 28 -6.48 -24.19 -9.34
C THR A 28 -5.60 -23.81 -8.16
N SER A 29 -4.60 -22.94 -8.37
CA SER A 29 -3.76 -22.45 -7.27
C SER A 29 -4.53 -21.55 -6.30
N VAL A 30 -5.46 -20.74 -6.79
CA VAL A 30 -6.36 -19.93 -5.95
C VAL A 30 -7.30 -20.83 -5.16
N ASP A 31 -7.92 -21.82 -5.81
CA ASP A 31 -8.81 -22.79 -5.15
C ASP A 31 -8.09 -23.55 -4.03
N GLU A 32 -6.83 -23.93 -4.26
CA GLU A 32 -6.00 -24.58 -3.25
C GLU A 32 -5.67 -23.65 -2.07
N ILE A 33 -5.31 -22.38 -2.35
CA ILE A 33 -5.05 -21.38 -1.29
C ILE A 33 -6.32 -21.12 -0.47
N LEU A 34 -7.45 -20.88 -1.14
CA LEU A 34 -8.76 -20.66 -0.52
C LEU A 34 -9.22 -21.89 0.26
N GLY A 35 -9.04 -23.09 -0.30
CA GLY A 35 -9.32 -24.36 0.35
C GLY A 35 -8.55 -24.50 1.65
N ASN A 36 -7.23 -24.30 1.61
CA ASN A 36 -6.40 -24.35 2.82
C ASN A 36 -6.75 -23.24 3.83
N TRP A 37 -7.20 -22.05 3.37
CA TRP A 37 -7.72 -21.01 4.26
C TRP A 37 -9.03 -21.42 4.95
N ASN A 38 -10.00 -21.94 4.20
CA ASN A 38 -11.32 -22.29 4.72
C ASN A 38 -11.27 -23.45 5.72
N HIS A 39 -10.33 -24.39 5.53
CA HIS A 39 -10.12 -25.52 6.43
C HIS A 39 -9.25 -25.19 7.66
N GLY A 40 -8.79 -23.94 7.82
CA GLY A 40 -7.97 -23.52 8.95
C GLY A 40 -6.53 -24.05 8.92
N ASN A 41 -6.08 -24.57 7.77
CA ASN A 41 -4.70 -25.03 7.57
C ASN A 41 -3.70 -23.87 7.39
N LEU A 42 -4.22 -22.64 7.32
CA LEU A 42 -3.46 -21.40 7.16
C LEU A 42 -3.95 -20.39 8.20
N ASP A 43 -3.02 -19.84 8.98
CA ASP A 43 -3.34 -18.91 10.07
C ASP A 43 -4.05 -17.64 9.55
N ARG A 44 -5.25 -17.38 10.06
CA ARG A 44 -6.03 -16.16 9.82
C ARG A 44 -6.65 -15.67 11.13
N VAL A 45 -6.69 -14.36 11.33
CA VAL A 45 -7.62 -13.76 12.29
C VAL A 45 -8.98 -13.63 11.63
N LYS A 46 -9.95 -14.35 12.18
CA LYS A 46 -11.35 -14.29 11.73
C LYS A 46 -11.95 -12.95 12.17
N ILE A 47 -11.97 -11.96 11.28
CA ILE A 47 -12.79 -10.76 11.47
C ILE A 47 -14.10 -10.96 10.74
N HIS A 48 -15.17 -11.02 11.53
CA HIS A 48 -16.53 -11.01 11.03
C HIS A 48 -16.76 -9.71 10.25
N ASN A 49 -17.44 -9.80 9.09
CA ASN A 49 -17.77 -8.66 8.22
C ASN A 49 -16.60 -7.95 7.53
N ILE A 50 -15.41 -8.55 7.43
CA ILE A 50 -14.31 -7.92 6.69
C ILE A 50 -14.60 -7.74 5.20
N ASP A 51 -15.45 -8.60 4.63
CA ASP A 51 -15.88 -8.51 3.23
C ASP A 51 -16.72 -7.25 2.95
N GLN A 52 -17.33 -6.65 3.98
CA GLN A 52 -17.95 -5.32 3.87
C GLN A 52 -16.90 -4.22 3.84
N LEU A 53 -15.78 -4.41 4.54
CA LEU A 53 -14.68 -3.46 4.62
C LEU A 53 -13.86 -3.42 3.32
N LEU A 54 -13.56 -4.60 2.75
CA LEU A 54 -12.81 -4.74 1.49
C LEU A 54 -13.53 -4.13 0.28
N LYS A 55 -14.83 -3.83 0.38
CA LYS A 55 -15.60 -3.12 -0.66
C LYS A 55 -15.47 -1.59 -0.57
N LEU A 56 -14.98 -1.06 0.54
CA LEU A 56 -15.00 0.37 0.87
C LEU A 56 -13.60 0.99 0.97
N ILE A 57 -12.54 0.22 0.77
CA ILE A 57 -11.17 0.60 1.10
C ILE A 57 -10.25 0.47 -0.11
N CYS A 58 -9.50 1.53 -0.39
CA CYS A 58 -8.29 1.47 -1.19
C CYS A 58 -7.07 1.33 -0.24
N ASP A 59 -6.16 0.40 -0.52
CA ASP A 59 -4.95 0.19 0.29
C ASP A 59 -3.71 0.03 -0.61
N ILE A 60 -2.58 0.61 -0.19
CA ILE A 60 -1.25 0.29 -0.70
C ILE A 60 -0.56 -0.50 0.39
N VAL A 61 -0.31 -1.78 0.16
CA VAL A 61 0.44 -2.62 1.11
C VAL A 61 1.87 -2.78 0.61
N GLY A 62 2.78 -2.04 1.24
CA GLY A 62 4.24 -2.13 1.09
C GLY A 62 4.92 -2.11 2.46
N THR A 63 6.20 -2.44 2.51
CA THR A 63 7.04 -2.46 3.71
C THR A 63 7.74 -1.12 3.97
N GLY A 64 7.67 -0.19 3.01
CA GLY A 64 8.18 1.18 3.09
C GLY A 64 7.27 2.14 3.88
N GLY A 65 7.87 3.17 4.49
CA GLY A 65 7.15 4.17 5.27
C GLY A 65 6.34 5.14 4.39
N ASP A 66 6.89 5.52 3.24
CA ASP A 66 6.36 6.59 2.39
C ASP A 66 4.98 6.27 1.78
N GLY A 67 4.64 4.98 1.61
CA GLY A 67 3.32 4.53 1.21
C GLY A 67 2.19 4.86 2.20
N THR A 68 2.47 5.31 3.42
CA THR A 68 1.41 5.80 4.33
C THR A 68 1.13 7.29 4.16
N THR A 69 2.15 8.11 3.92
CA THR A 69 1.93 9.51 3.56
C THR A 69 1.09 9.61 2.28
N ALA A 70 1.37 8.74 1.30
CA ALA A 70 0.56 8.62 0.10
C ALA A 70 -0.92 8.28 0.39
N ALA A 71 -1.17 7.39 1.36
CA ALA A 71 -2.52 7.04 1.81
C ALA A 71 -3.24 8.21 2.49
N ILE A 72 -2.54 9.00 3.32
CA ILE A 72 -3.07 10.22 3.96
C ILE A 72 -3.41 11.28 2.90
N VAL A 73 -2.53 11.46 1.90
CA VAL A 73 -2.76 12.41 0.80
C VAL A 73 -3.92 11.98 -0.09
N ALA A 74 -4.03 10.69 -0.42
CA ALA A 74 -5.20 10.18 -1.15
C ALA A 74 -6.49 10.39 -0.35
N ALA A 75 -6.44 10.22 0.98
CA ALA A 75 -7.58 10.48 1.84
C ALA A 75 -8.01 11.95 1.86
N GLY A 76 -7.08 12.89 1.96
CA GLY A 76 -7.38 14.32 1.85
C GLY A 76 -7.86 14.76 0.45
N ALA A 77 -7.62 13.95 -0.58
CA ALA A 77 -8.20 14.10 -1.91
C ALA A 77 -9.62 13.50 -2.03
N GLY A 78 -10.18 12.98 -0.94
CA GLY A 78 -11.56 12.48 -0.86
C GLY A 78 -11.72 10.98 -1.06
N LEU A 79 -10.63 10.21 -1.09
CA LEU A 79 -10.69 8.75 -1.14
C LEU A 79 -10.82 8.15 0.26
N LYS A 80 -11.76 7.23 0.50
CA LYS A 80 -11.73 6.45 1.75
C LYS A 80 -10.59 5.43 1.72
N VAL A 81 -9.65 5.60 2.64
CA VAL A 81 -8.43 4.79 2.75
C VAL A 81 -8.36 4.18 4.15
N CYS A 82 -8.21 2.87 4.21
CA CYS A 82 -7.85 2.15 5.42
C CYS A 82 -6.60 1.35 5.13
N LYS A 83 -5.47 1.87 5.60
CA LYS A 83 -4.17 1.27 5.33
C LYS A 83 -3.90 0.13 6.31
N HIS A 84 -3.51 -1.02 5.81
CA HIS A 84 -2.98 -2.10 6.65
C HIS A 84 -1.45 -1.97 6.81
N GLY A 85 -0.94 -2.09 8.03
CA GLY A 85 0.51 -2.02 8.27
C GLY A 85 0.95 -2.51 9.64
N ASN A 86 2.25 -2.82 9.80
CA ASN A 86 2.85 -3.32 11.04
C ASN A 86 3.97 -2.39 11.52
N GLN A 87 4.51 -2.66 12.71
CA GLN A 87 5.81 -2.13 13.13
C GLN A 87 6.90 -2.71 12.23
N ALA A 88 7.95 -1.93 11.98
CA ALA A 88 9.05 -2.39 11.14
C ALA A 88 9.75 -3.59 11.77
N LEU A 89 9.97 -4.64 10.96
CA LEU A 89 10.82 -5.77 11.33
C LEU A 89 12.31 -5.51 11.03
N SER A 90 12.63 -4.62 10.10
CA SER A 90 14.01 -4.42 9.61
C SER A 90 14.30 -3.08 8.92
N SER A 91 13.43 -2.06 9.04
CA SER A 91 13.73 -0.69 8.59
C SER A 91 13.86 0.23 9.80
N ALA A 92 14.59 1.33 9.65
CA ALA A 92 14.88 2.25 10.76
C ALA A 92 13.64 2.94 11.35
N SER A 93 12.47 2.83 10.70
CA SER A 93 11.17 3.22 11.24
C SER A 93 10.02 2.57 10.47
N GLY A 94 9.12 1.84 11.13
CA GLY A 94 7.85 1.43 10.53
C GLY A 94 6.85 2.57 10.64
N PHE A 95 5.94 2.74 9.69
CA PHE A 95 5.00 3.86 9.79
C PHE A 95 4.00 3.71 10.95
N ALA A 96 3.78 2.49 11.46
CA ALA A 96 3.09 2.31 12.74
C ALA A 96 3.81 3.04 13.88
N ASP A 97 5.16 3.03 13.89
CA ASP A 97 5.96 3.79 14.87
C ASP A 97 5.80 5.30 14.67
N LEU A 98 5.65 5.75 13.43
CA LEU A 98 5.35 7.15 13.13
C LEU A 98 3.95 7.56 13.61
N LEU A 99 2.91 6.75 13.38
CA LEU A 99 1.55 7.03 13.86
C LEU A 99 1.49 7.01 15.39
N ILE A 100 2.22 6.10 16.05
CA ILE A 100 2.37 6.08 17.50
C ILE A 100 3.09 7.36 17.97
N THR A 101 4.15 7.80 17.27
CA THR A 101 4.86 9.05 17.58
C THR A 101 3.98 10.28 17.40
N LEU A 102 3.06 10.27 16.43
CA LEU A 102 2.01 11.29 16.27
C LEU A 102 0.98 11.31 17.42
N GLY A 103 0.99 10.30 18.29
CA GLY A 103 0.07 10.15 19.42
C GLY A 103 -1.19 9.35 19.10
N ILE A 104 -1.23 8.59 18.00
CA ILE A 104 -2.35 7.72 17.67
C ILE A 104 -2.23 6.42 18.48
N PRO A 105 -3.27 6.02 19.24
CA PRO A 105 -3.20 4.87 20.16
C PRO A 105 -3.40 3.53 19.43
N LEU A 106 -2.56 3.22 18.45
CA LEU A 106 -2.71 2.03 17.58
C LEU A 106 -2.73 0.70 18.36
N ASP A 107 -1.99 0.62 19.47
CA ASP A 107 -1.90 -0.53 20.36
C ASP A 107 -3.16 -0.76 21.20
N ARG A 108 -3.99 0.27 21.36
CA ARG A 108 -5.24 0.23 22.14
C ARG A 108 -6.50 0.14 21.27
N LEU A 109 -6.36 0.28 19.95
CA LEU A 109 -7.47 0.14 19.02
C LEU A 109 -7.76 -1.33 18.71
N THR A 110 -8.95 -1.80 19.07
CA THR A 110 -9.43 -3.11 18.65
C THR A 110 -9.84 -3.10 17.17
N PRO A 111 -9.82 -4.25 16.47
CA PRO A 111 -10.32 -4.33 15.10
C PRO A 111 -11.73 -3.76 14.94
N GLN A 112 -12.64 -4.04 15.90
CA GLN A 112 -14.01 -3.55 15.84
C GLN A 112 -14.11 -2.02 15.93
N GLN A 113 -13.26 -1.39 16.74
CA GLN A 113 -13.17 0.07 16.84
C GLN A 113 -12.64 0.68 15.52
N VAL A 114 -11.65 0.05 14.89
CA VAL A 114 -11.17 0.47 13.56
C VAL A 114 -12.28 0.35 12.52
N LEU A 115 -13.11 -0.71 12.56
CA LEU A 115 -14.27 -0.83 11.65
C LEU A 115 -15.26 0.32 11.82
N THR A 116 -15.49 0.77 13.05
CA THR A 116 -16.36 1.94 13.33
C THR A 116 -15.77 3.21 12.74
N LEU A 117 -14.46 3.43 12.90
CA LEU A 117 -13.74 4.58 12.33
C LEU A 117 -13.79 4.58 10.79
N VAL A 118 -13.59 3.43 10.14
CA VAL A 118 -13.68 3.33 8.67
C VAL A 118 -15.07 3.70 8.15
N LYS A 119 -16.12 3.31 8.87
CA LYS A 119 -17.53 3.58 8.51
C LYS A 119 -17.97 5.01 8.80
N ASP A 120 -17.22 5.74 9.62
CA ASP A 120 -17.52 7.13 9.96
C ASP A 120 -17.38 8.03 8.71
N PRO A 121 -18.43 8.76 8.30
CA PRO A 121 -18.39 9.58 7.10
C PRO A 121 -17.39 10.75 7.18
N GLU A 122 -16.97 11.14 8.38
CA GLU A 122 -15.99 12.23 8.57
C GLU A 122 -14.54 11.71 8.66
N THR A 123 -14.34 10.40 8.53
CA THR A 123 -13.03 9.76 8.61
C THR A 123 -12.63 9.17 7.27
N ASP A 124 -11.80 9.89 6.52
CA ASP A 124 -11.32 9.44 5.22
C ASP A 124 -10.06 8.57 5.31
N PHE A 125 -9.26 8.73 6.38
CA PHE A 125 -8.09 7.92 6.65
C PHE A 125 -8.29 7.05 7.89
N SER A 126 -7.88 5.79 7.81
CA SER A 126 -7.82 4.87 8.95
C SER A 126 -6.61 3.95 8.82
N PHE A 127 -6.18 3.36 9.93
CA PHE A 127 -5.05 2.44 9.97
C PHE A 127 -5.40 1.15 10.70
N LEU A 128 -5.07 0.01 10.09
CA LEU A 128 -5.30 -1.31 10.63
C LEU A 128 -3.96 -1.96 11.00
N PHE A 129 -3.70 -2.07 12.30
CA PHE A 129 -2.42 -2.53 12.83
C PHE A 129 -2.26 -4.07 12.78
N SER A 130 -1.23 -4.53 12.07
CA SER A 130 -1.10 -5.83 11.39
C SER A 130 -0.68 -7.05 12.21
N GLN A 131 -0.35 -6.94 13.51
CA GLN A 131 0.08 -8.12 14.29
C GLN A 131 -0.96 -9.27 14.32
N THR A 132 -2.14 -9.02 13.76
CA THR A 132 -3.34 -9.84 13.78
C THR A 132 -3.90 -10.19 12.40
N PHE A 133 -3.16 -10.22 11.27
CA PHE A 133 -3.87 -10.31 9.97
C PHE A 133 -3.45 -11.37 8.93
N TYR A 134 -2.19 -11.43 8.46
CA TYR A 134 -1.81 -12.38 7.41
C TYR A 134 -0.41 -12.99 7.60
N LEU A 135 -0.34 -14.13 8.29
CA LEU A 135 0.91 -14.84 8.62
C LEU A 135 1.57 -15.55 7.42
N ILE A 136 0.83 -15.83 6.33
CA ILE A 136 1.35 -16.60 5.20
C ILE A 136 2.41 -15.84 4.38
N PHE A 137 2.28 -14.52 4.25
CA PHE A 137 3.25 -13.71 3.49
C PHE A 137 4.59 -13.56 4.21
N LYS A 138 4.62 -13.71 5.55
CA LYS A 138 5.87 -13.73 6.34
C LYS A 138 6.80 -14.88 5.92
N LYS A 139 6.24 -16.01 5.48
CA LYS A 139 7.02 -17.18 5.01
C LYS A 139 7.53 -17.01 3.57
N LEU A 140 6.79 -16.30 2.72
CA LEU A 140 7.14 -16.11 1.30
C LEU A 140 8.10 -14.94 1.05
N GLY A 141 8.12 -13.93 1.91
CA GLY A 141 8.95 -12.72 1.77
C GLY A 141 10.44 -13.01 1.47
N PRO A 142 11.15 -13.82 2.28
CA PRO A 142 12.57 -14.12 2.04
C PRO A 142 12.84 -14.79 0.69
N ILE A 143 11.93 -15.65 0.22
CA ILE A 143 12.08 -16.37 -1.05
C ILE A 143 11.87 -15.40 -2.22
N ARG A 144 10.86 -14.53 -2.15
CA ARG A 144 10.60 -13.51 -3.17
C ARG A 144 11.78 -12.54 -3.32
N LYS A 145 12.38 -12.12 -2.19
CA LYS A 145 13.57 -11.26 -2.21
C LYS A 145 14.78 -11.92 -2.86
N LEU A 146 14.99 -13.22 -2.62
CA LEU A 146 16.07 -13.99 -3.25
C LEU A 146 15.86 -14.18 -4.76
N LEU A 147 14.61 -14.40 -5.20
CA LEU A 147 14.29 -14.56 -6.61
C LEU A 147 14.51 -13.26 -7.39
N GLY A 148 14.10 -12.11 -6.84
CA GLY A 148 14.37 -10.81 -7.46
C GLY A 148 13.59 -10.54 -8.76
N PHE A 149 12.65 -11.42 -9.13
CA PHE A 149 11.76 -11.24 -10.29
C PHE A 149 10.31 -11.61 -9.92
N PRO A 150 9.31 -11.10 -10.66
CA PRO A 150 7.89 -11.40 -10.42
C PRO A 150 7.55 -12.88 -10.66
N THR A 151 6.65 -13.45 -9.86
CA THR A 151 6.26 -14.87 -9.96
C THR A 151 4.74 -15.01 -10.06
N ILE A 152 4.24 -16.25 -10.18
CA ILE A 152 2.80 -16.54 -10.15
C ILE A 152 2.08 -15.93 -8.91
N PHE A 153 2.77 -15.76 -7.78
CA PHE A 153 2.19 -15.14 -6.58
C PHE A 153 1.69 -13.71 -6.80
N ASN A 154 2.31 -12.94 -7.70
CA ASN A 154 1.84 -11.59 -8.04
C ASN A 154 0.42 -11.61 -8.64
N ARG A 155 0.03 -12.71 -9.29
CA ARG A 155 -1.31 -12.90 -9.86
C ARG A 155 -2.26 -13.58 -8.88
N LEU A 156 -1.77 -14.53 -8.09
CA LEU A 156 -2.58 -15.28 -7.13
C LEU A 156 -3.17 -14.38 -6.03
N VAL A 157 -2.39 -13.41 -5.55
CA VAL A 157 -2.87 -12.45 -4.53
C VAL A 157 -4.11 -11.67 -4.99
N LEU A 158 -4.15 -11.30 -6.26
CA LEU A 158 -5.26 -10.52 -6.83
C LEU A 158 -6.57 -11.31 -6.83
N LYS A 159 -6.50 -12.62 -7.12
CA LYS A 159 -7.69 -13.46 -7.27
C LYS A 159 -8.14 -14.12 -5.97
N ALA A 160 -7.22 -14.43 -5.07
CA ALA A 160 -7.53 -15.16 -3.85
C ALA A 160 -8.34 -14.33 -2.82
N LEU A 161 -8.30 -13.00 -2.90
CA LEU A 161 -8.93 -12.14 -1.89
C LEU A 161 -10.35 -11.68 -2.26
N GLY A 162 -10.90 -12.13 -3.41
CA GLY A 162 -12.25 -11.73 -3.84
C GLY A 162 -12.41 -10.23 -4.09
N LEU A 163 -11.30 -9.52 -4.31
CA LEU A 163 -11.29 -8.07 -4.53
C LEU A 163 -11.88 -7.76 -5.90
N LYS A 164 -12.66 -6.68 -5.98
CA LYS A 164 -13.25 -6.22 -7.24
C LYS A 164 -12.23 -5.43 -8.05
N HIS A 165 -11.59 -4.44 -7.43
CA HIS A 165 -10.51 -3.66 -8.02
C HIS A 165 -9.23 -3.87 -7.22
N SER A 166 -8.20 -4.44 -7.83
CA SER A 166 -6.93 -4.66 -7.14
C SER A 166 -5.75 -4.64 -8.08
N TRP A 167 -4.69 -4.01 -7.63
CA TRP A 167 -3.41 -3.89 -8.32
C TRP A 167 -2.31 -4.51 -7.46
N VAL A 168 -1.36 -5.17 -8.11
CA VAL A 168 -0.06 -5.48 -7.52
C VAL A 168 0.97 -4.67 -8.28
N VAL A 169 1.88 -4.02 -7.55
CA VAL A 169 3.01 -3.30 -8.14
C VAL A 169 4.33 -3.91 -7.70
N CYS A 170 5.33 -3.79 -8.56
CA CYS A 170 6.72 -4.12 -8.27
C CYS A 170 7.57 -3.03 -8.90
N GLY A 171 7.96 -2.07 -8.08
CA GLY A 171 8.80 -0.95 -8.49
C GLY A 171 10.21 -1.38 -8.87
N ASN A 172 10.89 -0.47 -9.55
CA ASN A 172 12.27 -0.66 -9.99
C ASN A 172 13.15 -1.23 -8.87
N LYS A 173 14.02 -2.18 -9.23
CA LYS A 173 14.90 -2.93 -8.29
C LYS A 173 14.15 -3.68 -7.16
N GLY A 174 12.88 -4.05 -7.39
CA GLY A 174 12.11 -4.88 -6.47
C GLY A 174 11.48 -4.12 -5.30
N LEU A 175 11.33 -2.80 -5.44
CA LEU A 175 10.56 -1.98 -4.51
C LEU A 175 9.11 -2.47 -4.49
N ASP A 176 8.48 -2.50 -3.32
CA ASP A 176 7.10 -2.94 -3.13
C ASP A 176 6.08 -1.78 -3.23
N GLU A 177 6.52 -0.66 -3.79
CA GLU A 177 5.78 0.58 -4.05
C GLU A 177 6.07 1.02 -5.50
N ILE A 178 5.34 2.03 -5.99
CA ILE A 178 5.64 2.62 -7.30
C ILE A 178 6.93 3.44 -7.16
N SER A 179 7.94 3.09 -7.96
CA SER A 179 9.26 3.72 -7.88
C SER A 179 9.33 5.01 -8.69
N THR A 180 10.02 6.01 -8.15
CA THR A 180 10.47 7.20 -8.90
C THR A 180 11.84 7.01 -9.55
N SER A 181 12.54 5.90 -9.28
CA SER A 181 13.90 5.66 -9.79
C SER A 181 13.95 4.88 -11.11
N GLY A 182 12.80 4.42 -11.60
CA GLY A 182 12.69 3.63 -12.81
C GLY A 182 11.27 3.10 -13.01
N PRO A 183 11.02 2.36 -14.10
CA PRO A 183 9.73 1.78 -14.37
C PRO A 183 9.25 0.82 -13.27
N THR A 184 7.94 0.72 -13.13
CA THR A 184 7.25 -0.14 -12.17
C THR A 184 6.35 -1.11 -12.91
N SER A 185 6.49 -2.40 -12.65
CA SER A 185 5.56 -3.40 -13.18
C SER A 185 4.23 -3.33 -12.43
N LEU A 186 3.12 -3.34 -13.15
CA LEU A 186 1.76 -3.32 -12.63
C LEU A 186 0.99 -4.56 -13.12
N TRP A 187 0.37 -5.28 -12.19
CA TRP A 187 -0.60 -6.33 -12.48
C TRP A 187 -1.98 -5.82 -12.04
N LYS A 188 -2.87 -5.59 -13.00
CA LYS A 188 -4.21 -5.05 -12.78
C LYS A 188 -5.26 -6.13 -12.97
N LEU A 189 -6.09 -6.36 -11.96
CA LEU A 189 -7.26 -7.23 -12.08
C LEU A 189 -8.37 -6.51 -12.86
N ASN A 190 -8.90 -7.16 -13.90
CA ASN A 190 -10.07 -6.73 -14.63
C ASN A 190 -11.34 -7.27 -13.93
N GLU A 191 -12.24 -6.37 -13.54
CA GLU A 191 -13.47 -6.75 -12.83
C GLU A 191 -14.45 -7.58 -13.64
N LYS A 192 -14.47 -7.41 -14.97
CA LYS A 192 -15.50 -7.99 -15.83
C LYS A 192 -15.27 -9.47 -16.07
N ASP A 193 -14.01 -9.84 -16.30
CA ASP A 193 -13.62 -11.20 -16.69
C ASP A 193 -12.62 -11.85 -15.73
N GLY A 194 -12.18 -11.12 -14.70
CA GLY A 194 -11.18 -11.60 -13.73
C GLY A 194 -9.81 -11.85 -14.35
N THR A 195 -9.52 -11.33 -15.56
CA THR A 195 -8.20 -11.43 -16.17
C THR A 195 -7.22 -10.49 -15.49
N VAL A 196 -5.93 -10.81 -15.55
CA VAL A 196 -4.87 -9.95 -15.00
C VAL A 196 -4.09 -9.35 -16.16
N GLU A 197 -4.27 -8.06 -16.36
CA GLU A 197 -3.52 -7.27 -17.32
C GLU A 197 -2.15 -6.91 -16.74
N ASN A 198 -1.08 -7.00 -17.54
CA ASN A 198 0.25 -6.58 -17.15
C ASN A 198 0.57 -5.27 -17.85
N LEU A 199 0.88 -4.25 -17.08
CA LEU A 199 1.22 -2.92 -17.54
C LEU A 199 2.56 -2.49 -16.94
N GLU A 200 3.11 -1.42 -17.47
CA GLU A 200 4.27 -0.73 -16.92
C GLU A 200 3.88 0.71 -16.58
N LEU A 201 4.27 1.16 -15.40
CA LEU A 201 4.12 2.52 -14.92
C LEU A 201 5.49 3.20 -14.95
N ASP A 202 5.58 4.29 -15.68
CA ASP A 202 6.80 5.07 -15.80
C ASP A 202 6.60 6.45 -15.14
N PRO A 203 7.51 6.91 -14.25
CA PRO A 203 7.38 8.20 -13.59
C PRO A 203 7.10 9.36 -14.54
N VAL A 204 7.79 9.40 -15.68
CA VAL A 204 7.69 10.48 -16.65
C VAL A 204 6.47 10.29 -17.54
N LYS A 205 6.34 9.14 -18.20
CA LYS A 205 5.29 8.91 -19.20
C LYS A 205 3.90 8.77 -18.57
N SER A 206 3.80 8.06 -17.46
CA SER A 206 2.52 7.77 -16.81
C SER A 206 2.06 8.95 -15.94
N PHE A 207 2.95 9.54 -15.14
CA PHE A 207 2.57 10.55 -14.13
C PHE A 207 2.99 11.97 -14.48
N GLY A 208 3.93 12.17 -15.39
CA GLY A 208 4.50 13.50 -15.67
C GLY A 208 5.46 14.00 -14.59
N LEU A 209 6.00 13.11 -13.77
CA LEU A 209 7.00 13.41 -12.75
C LEU A 209 8.42 13.16 -13.27
N ARG A 210 9.44 13.52 -12.48
CA ARG A 210 10.85 13.30 -12.83
C ARG A 210 11.36 11.99 -12.23
N TYR A 211 12.48 11.49 -12.74
CA TYR A 211 13.19 10.40 -12.08
C TYR A 211 13.96 10.91 -10.87
N HIS A 212 13.93 10.13 -9.79
CA HIS A 212 14.70 10.38 -8.57
C HIS A 212 15.48 9.13 -8.15
N PRO A 213 16.78 9.26 -7.84
CA PRO A 213 17.55 8.16 -7.26
C PRO A 213 17.02 7.77 -5.87
N MET A 214 17.05 6.47 -5.55
CA MET A 214 16.49 5.94 -4.29
C MET A 214 17.19 6.50 -3.06
N GLU A 215 18.45 6.91 -3.19
CA GLU A 215 19.26 7.51 -2.14
C GLU A 215 18.64 8.81 -1.59
N GLN A 216 17.84 9.52 -2.40
CA GLN A 216 17.13 10.75 -1.98
C GLN A 216 15.88 10.47 -1.12
N LEU A 217 15.41 9.23 -1.12
CA LEU A 217 14.18 8.81 -0.43
C LEU A 217 14.44 8.19 0.95
N ILE A 218 15.70 7.98 1.32
CA ILE A 218 16.05 7.29 2.57
C ILE A 218 15.78 8.23 3.76
N THR A 219 14.88 7.81 4.66
CA THR A 219 14.72 8.39 6.01
C THR A 219 15.54 7.61 7.03
N LYS A 220 16.04 8.31 8.06
CA LYS A 220 17.00 7.73 9.02
C LYS A 220 16.36 7.06 10.23
N ASP A 221 15.26 7.61 10.73
CA ASP A 221 14.60 7.17 11.97
C ASP A 221 13.14 7.68 12.03
N PRO A 222 12.30 7.25 13.01
CA PRO A 222 10.89 7.66 13.05
C PRO A 222 10.68 9.16 13.25
N LYS A 223 11.60 9.86 13.92
CA LYS A 223 11.51 11.32 14.13
C LYS A 223 11.84 12.06 12.83
N ASP A 224 12.80 11.56 12.06
CA ASP A 224 13.12 12.08 10.72
C ASP A 224 11.96 11.86 9.73
N SER A 225 11.32 10.69 9.80
CA SER A 225 10.09 10.40 9.05
C SER A 225 8.93 11.31 9.46
N LEU A 226 8.77 11.62 10.75
CA LEU A 226 7.76 12.57 11.22
C LEU A 226 8.02 14.00 10.72
N LYS A 227 9.27 14.47 10.80
CA LYS A 227 9.65 15.78 10.23
C LYS A 227 9.38 15.83 8.73
N THR A 228 9.69 14.75 8.02
CA THR A 228 9.41 14.64 6.58
C THR A 228 7.90 14.71 6.33
N LEU A 229 7.08 13.99 7.10
CA LEU A 229 5.62 14.08 7.01
C LEU A 229 5.13 15.51 7.28
N ASP A 230 5.64 16.14 8.35
CA ASP A 230 5.25 17.50 8.71
C ASP A 230 5.56 18.49 7.61
N LEU A 231 6.74 18.38 6.99
CA LEU A 231 7.16 19.20 5.87
C LEU A 231 6.31 18.94 4.61
N LEU A 232 6.02 17.67 4.30
CA LEU A 232 5.22 17.28 3.13
C LEU A 232 3.75 17.69 3.25
N LEU A 233 3.21 17.76 4.47
CA LEU A 233 1.84 18.18 4.75
C LEU A 233 1.74 19.65 5.20
N ASP A 234 2.82 20.42 5.06
CA ASP A 234 2.81 21.85 5.32
C ASP A 234 2.21 22.60 4.13
N HIS A 235 0.95 23.01 4.29
CA HIS A 235 0.18 23.74 3.29
C HIS A 235 0.53 25.24 3.24
N SER A 236 1.35 25.74 4.17
CA SER A 236 1.80 27.14 4.17
C SER A 236 2.94 27.40 3.18
N ASN A 237 3.54 26.34 2.64
CA ASN A 237 4.68 26.40 1.74
C ASN A 237 4.24 26.31 0.26
N ASP A 238 3.79 27.45 -0.29
CA ASP A 238 3.23 27.54 -1.65
C ASP A 238 4.21 27.11 -2.78
N GLN A 239 5.52 27.06 -2.49
CA GLN A 239 6.56 26.74 -3.47
C GLN A 239 7.01 25.27 -3.52
N ASN A 240 6.35 24.32 -2.85
CA ASN A 240 6.67 22.88 -2.94
C ASN A 240 8.19 22.58 -2.86
N PHE A 241 8.87 23.21 -1.89
CA PHE A 241 10.31 23.05 -1.57
C PHE A 241 11.32 23.80 -2.46
N GLY A 242 10.88 24.67 -3.38
CA GLY A 242 11.78 25.48 -4.21
C GLY A 242 12.72 24.60 -5.04
N ASP A 243 14.03 24.72 -4.80
CA ASP A 243 15.07 23.93 -5.49
C ASP A 243 15.66 22.79 -4.63
N ASP A 244 15.10 22.48 -3.46
CA ASP A 244 15.57 21.35 -2.63
C ASP A 244 15.18 20.01 -3.27
N ILE A 245 16.11 19.47 -4.06
CA ILE A 245 15.92 18.24 -4.83
C ILE A 245 15.55 17.03 -3.96
N ASN A 246 15.99 16.97 -2.70
CA ASN A 246 15.69 15.84 -1.83
C ASN A 246 14.24 15.89 -1.34
N GLN A 247 13.74 17.09 -1.04
CA GLN A 247 12.34 17.24 -0.62
C GLN A 247 11.39 17.08 -1.81
N ILE A 248 11.77 17.56 -2.99
CA ILE A 248 11.04 17.30 -4.23
C ILE A 248 10.96 15.80 -4.51
N ALA A 249 12.06 15.06 -4.35
CA ALA A 249 12.08 13.61 -4.54
C ALA A 249 11.08 12.88 -3.62
N LYS A 250 11.05 13.25 -2.34
CA LYS A 250 10.12 12.70 -1.35
C LYS A 250 8.68 13.06 -1.68
N LEU A 251 8.41 14.31 -2.09
CA LEU A 251 7.09 14.74 -2.52
C LEU A 251 6.61 13.95 -3.74
N ASP A 252 7.43 13.86 -4.79
CA ASP A 252 7.08 13.15 -6.01
C ASP A 252 6.87 11.64 -5.74
N PHE A 253 7.61 11.05 -4.79
CA PHE A 253 7.38 9.67 -4.34
C PHE A 253 6.05 9.49 -3.61
N VAL A 254 5.63 10.45 -2.79
CA VAL A 254 4.31 10.43 -2.17
C VAL A 254 3.21 10.61 -3.21
N LEU A 255 3.38 11.57 -4.14
CA LEU A 255 2.38 11.89 -5.15
C LEU A 255 2.17 10.73 -6.13
N ILE A 256 3.23 10.04 -6.58
CA ILE A 256 3.10 8.93 -7.53
C ILE A 256 2.26 7.78 -6.96
N ASN A 257 2.46 7.46 -5.67
CA ASN A 257 1.70 6.42 -4.97
C ASN A 257 0.27 6.89 -4.62
N ALA A 258 0.09 8.15 -4.20
CA ALA A 258 -1.24 8.72 -3.94
C ALA A 258 -2.09 8.80 -5.22
N SER A 259 -1.49 9.20 -6.34
CA SER A 259 -2.14 9.23 -7.65
C SER A 259 -2.64 7.83 -8.07
N ALA A 260 -1.81 6.80 -7.87
CA ALA A 260 -2.23 5.44 -8.16
C ALA A 260 -3.41 4.97 -7.29
N LEU A 261 -3.43 5.32 -6.00
CA LEU A 261 -4.59 5.08 -5.13
C LEU A 261 -5.85 5.78 -5.64
N LEU A 262 -5.73 7.03 -6.08
CA LEU A 262 -6.85 7.83 -6.58
C LEU A 262 -7.41 7.28 -7.89
N VAL A 263 -6.56 6.77 -8.78
CA VAL A 263 -7.01 6.09 -10.00
C VAL A 263 -7.63 4.73 -9.68
N LEU A 264 -7.01 3.94 -8.79
CA LEU A 264 -7.55 2.65 -8.34
C LEU A 264 -8.93 2.82 -7.67
N GLY A 265 -9.08 3.87 -6.86
CA GLY A 265 -10.32 4.25 -6.19
C GLY A 265 -11.34 4.98 -7.07
N SER A 266 -11.05 5.16 -8.37
CA SER A 266 -11.90 5.88 -9.33
C SER A 266 -12.17 7.36 -8.98
N SER A 267 -11.38 7.97 -8.09
CA SER A 267 -11.40 9.41 -7.80
C SER A 267 -10.70 10.23 -8.88
N ALA A 268 -9.76 9.61 -9.62
CA ALA A 268 -9.06 10.22 -10.75
C ALA A 268 -9.25 9.40 -12.03
N LYS A 269 -9.41 10.08 -13.18
CA LYS A 269 -9.58 9.45 -14.50
C LYS A 269 -8.28 8.88 -15.07
N ASP A 270 -7.16 9.48 -14.69
CA ASP A 270 -5.81 9.12 -15.12
C ASP A 270 -4.78 9.55 -14.07
N TYR A 271 -3.56 9.06 -14.23
CA TYR A 271 -2.48 9.28 -13.27
C TYR A 271 -2.06 10.75 -13.17
N LYS A 272 -2.18 11.54 -14.24
CA LYS A 272 -1.82 12.97 -14.20
C LYS A 272 -2.85 13.76 -13.40
N GLN A 273 -4.14 13.48 -13.59
CA GLN A 273 -5.19 14.02 -12.73
C GLN A 273 -5.01 13.59 -11.28
N GLY A 274 -4.61 12.33 -11.04
CA GLY A 274 -4.32 11.83 -9.70
C GLY A 274 -3.19 12.61 -9.01
N ILE A 275 -2.14 13.02 -9.74
CA ILE A 275 -1.07 13.87 -9.21
C ILE A 275 -1.63 15.24 -8.80
N GLU A 276 -2.45 15.87 -9.65
CA GLU A 276 -3.02 17.19 -9.34
C GLU A 276 -3.95 17.15 -8.13
N LEU A 277 -4.81 16.13 -8.03
CA LEU A 277 -5.66 15.93 -6.85
C LEU A 277 -4.85 15.71 -5.57
N ALA A 278 -3.76 14.93 -5.66
CA ALA A 278 -2.86 14.71 -4.53
C ALA A 278 -2.13 15.99 -4.11
N ARG A 279 -1.66 16.81 -5.06
CA ARG A 279 -1.06 18.13 -4.77
C ARG A 279 -2.07 19.07 -4.12
N GLU A 280 -3.28 19.12 -4.66
CA GLU A 280 -4.37 19.94 -4.13
C GLU A 280 -4.78 19.51 -2.72
N SER A 281 -4.79 18.20 -2.43
CA SER A 281 -4.99 17.70 -1.06
C SER A 281 -3.94 18.20 -0.06
N ILE A 282 -2.69 18.36 -0.48
CA ILE A 282 -1.62 18.91 0.37
C ILE A 282 -1.80 20.42 0.51
N ARG A 283 -1.91 21.15 -0.60
CA ARG A 283 -2.03 22.62 -0.65
C ARG A 283 -3.24 23.15 0.10
N SER A 284 -4.35 22.43 0.08
CA SER A 284 -5.57 22.84 0.78
C SER A 284 -5.56 22.49 2.27
N GLY A 285 -4.52 21.82 2.78
CA GLY A 285 -4.46 21.31 4.16
C GLY A 285 -5.32 20.07 4.43
N ARG A 286 -6.10 19.56 3.46
CA ARG A 286 -7.01 18.41 3.68
C ARG A 286 -6.28 17.12 4.04
N ALA A 287 -5.07 16.92 3.52
CA ALA A 287 -4.24 15.78 3.90
C ALA A 287 -3.86 15.82 5.40
N ARG A 288 -3.51 17.01 5.91
CA ARG A 288 -3.24 17.22 7.35
C ARG A 288 -4.50 16.98 8.17
N GLU A 289 -5.64 17.52 7.73
CA GLU A 289 -6.92 17.29 8.41
C GLU A 289 -7.30 15.81 8.49
N ALA A 290 -7.06 15.03 7.42
CA ALA A 290 -7.40 13.62 7.38
C ALA A 290 -6.70 12.82 8.50
N ILE A 291 -5.40 13.05 8.71
CA ILE A 291 -4.64 12.37 9.76
C ILE A 291 -5.00 12.87 11.17
N GLU A 292 -5.23 14.18 11.34
CA GLU A 292 -5.64 14.75 12.64
C GLU A 292 -7.05 14.31 13.04
N LYS A 293 -7.99 14.22 12.10
CA LYS A 293 -9.34 13.67 12.35
C LYS A 293 -9.26 12.20 12.79
N PHE A 294 -8.44 11.39 12.11
CA PHE A 294 -8.23 9.99 12.50
C PHE A 294 -7.64 9.90 13.91
N LYS A 295 -6.64 10.71 14.24
CA LYS A 295 -6.05 10.79 15.58
C LYS A 295 -7.08 11.16 16.64
N ALA A 296 -7.84 12.24 16.44
CA ALA A 296 -8.84 12.72 17.38
C ALA A 296 -9.92 11.67 17.64
N LYS A 297 -10.51 11.09 16.59
CA LYS A 297 -11.55 10.06 16.72
C LYS A 297 -10.99 8.76 17.32
N SER A 298 -9.75 8.39 17.01
CA SER A 298 -9.09 7.24 17.66
C SER A 298 -8.96 7.42 19.16
N LEU A 299 -8.57 8.61 19.62
CA LEU A 299 -8.49 8.93 21.05
C LEU A 299 -9.88 8.88 21.71
N THR A 300 -10.91 9.46 21.07
CA THR A 300 -12.29 9.41 21.57
C THR A 300 -12.80 7.98 21.72
N VAL A 301 -12.55 7.13 20.72
CA VAL A 301 -13.01 5.74 20.72
C VAL A 301 -12.32 4.91 21.80
N VAL A 302 -11.04 5.17 22.08
CA VAL A 302 -10.30 4.49 23.16
C VAL A 302 -10.69 5.00 24.54
N SER A 303 -11.02 6.29 24.70
CA SER A 303 -11.46 6.84 25.99
C SER A 303 -12.86 6.39 26.41
N ASN A 304 -13.69 5.97 25.45
CA ASN A 304 -15.08 5.53 25.68
C ASN A 304 -15.22 4.01 25.86
N SER A 305 -14.12 3.26 25.82
CA SER A 305 -14.05 1.80 25.95
C SER A 305 -13.39 1.39 27.25
#